data_AF-R7LQW6-F1
#
_entry.id   AF-R7LQW6-F1
#
_cell.length_a   1.000
_cell.length_b   1.000
_cell.length_c   1.000
_cell.angle_alpha   90.00
_cell.angle_beta   90.00
_cell.angle_gamma   90.00
#
_symmetry.space_group_name_H-M   'P 1'
#
loop_
_entity.id
_entity.type
_entity.pdbx_description
1 polymer ?
#
loop_
_entity_poly.entity_id
_entity_poly.type
_entity_poly.pdbx_seq_one_letter_code
_entity_poly.pdbx_strand_id
1 'polypeptide(L)'
;MKRFILLVVIIMCVALTGCQAIEKEEKIDVNATVTDIQYWSSYVTMMPISNGKTTTLIPQTHPARYLVTISYEDVSETFNDRNLYENVKEGDTIQMVLYKGYDKDDNLIKQTLQFPE
;
A
#
# COMPACT_ATOMS: atom_id res chain seq x y z
N MET A 1 -43.01 -2.66 -16.21
CA MET A 1 -42.20 -1.65 -15.51
C MET A 1 -41.98 -1.94 -14.01
N LYS A 2 -43.00 -2.32 -13.22
CA LYS A 2 -42.83 -2.64 -11.78
C LYS A 2 -41.86 -3.81 -11.46
N ARG A 3 -41.78 -4.83 -12.32
CA ARG A 3 -40.87 -5.99 -12.13
C ARG A 3 -39.39 -5.67 -12.36
N PHE A 4 -39.07 -4.67 -13.19
CA PHE A 4 -37.68 -4.26 -13.46
C PHE A 4 -37.09 -3.43 -12.31
N ILE A 5 -37.91 -2.61 -11.66
CA ILE A 5 -37.50 -1.80 -10.50
C ILE A 5 -37.04 -2.70 -9.34
N LEU A 6 -37.76 -3.80 -9.11
CA LEU A 6 -37.46 -4.74 -8.02
C LEU A 6 -36.11 -5.47 -8.23
N LEU A 7 -35.79 -5.80 -9.49
CA LEU A 7 -34.50 -6.40 -9.86
C LEU A 7 -33.32 -5.44 -9.66
N VAL A 8 -33.48 -4.15 -9.99
CA VAL A 8 -32.45 -3.13 -9.78
C VAL A 8 -32.19 -2.90 -8.28
N VAL A 9 -33.24 -2.91 -7.45
CA VAL A 9 -33.10 -2.79 -5.99
C VAL A 9 -32.36 -3.99 -5.39
N ILE A 10 -32.67 -5.21 -5.84
CA ILE A 10 -31.98 -6.42 -5.37
C ILE A 10 -30.51 -6.40 -5.77
N ILE A 11 -30.18 -6.04 -7.02
CA ILE A 11 -28.79 -5.95 -7.50
C ILE A 11 -27.99 -4.89 -6.74
N MET A 12 -28.61 -3.76 -6.39
CA MET A 12 -27.97 -2.72 -5.59
C MET A 12 -27.69 -3.15 -4.15
N CYS A 13 -28.54 -3.99 -3.55
CA CYS A 13 -28.32 -4.55 -2.21
C CYS A 13 -27.14 -5.53 -2.14
N VAL A 14 -26.83 -6.25 -3.23
CA VAL A 14 -25.67 -7.18 -3.26
C VAL A 14 -24.34 -6.42 -3.40
N ALA A 15 -24.34 -5.20 -3.95
CA ALA A 15 -23.14 -4.38 -4.10
C ALA A 15 -22.67 -3.71 -2.79
N LEU A 16 -23.43 -3.85 -1.69
CA LEU A 16 -23.16 -3.23 -0.38
C LEU A 16 -22.50 -4.17 0.64
N THR A 17 -22.23 -5.43 0.30
CA THR A 17 -21.30 -6.26 1.08
C THR A 17 -19.87 -5.80 0.74
N GLY A 18 -19.09 -5.15 1.57
CA GLY A 18 -19.14 -4.81 2.99
C GLY A 18 -17.67 -4.71 3.36
N CYS A 19 -17.19 -3.51 3.71
CA CYS A 19 -15.84 -3.37 4.25
C CYS A 19 -15.81 -4.21 5.54
N GLN A 20 -15.07 -5.32 5.54
CA GLN A 20 -15.00 -6.21 6.69
C GLN A 20 -14.21 -5.48 7.77
N ALA A 21 -14.87 -5.17 8.87
CA ALA A 21 -14.24 -4.45 9.98
C ALA A 21 -13.22 -5.36 10.66
N ILE A 22 -12.08 -4.76 11.08
CA ILE A 22 -11.12 -5.40 11.96
C ILE A 22 -11.68 -5.28 13.38
N GLU A 23 -12.01 -6.41 13.98
CA GLU A 23 -12.59 -6.50 15.33
C GLU A 23 -11.53 -6.84 16.38
N LYS A 24 -10.44 -7.49 15.94
CA LYS A 24 -9.34 -7.89 16.80
C LYS A 24 -8.01 -7.67 16.10
N GLU A 25 -7.05 -7.17 16.86
CA GLU A 25 -5.69 -6.91 16.40
C GLU A 25 -4.69 -7.74 17.20
N GLU A 26 -3.66 -8.22 16.54
CA GLU A 26 -2.51 -8.88 17.15
C GLU A 26 -1.24 -8.23 16.59
N LYS A 27 -0.33 -7.83 17.49
CA LYS A 27 0.98 -7.27 17.17
C LYS A 27 2.04 -8.22 17.70
N ILE A 28 2.92 -8.68 16.82
CA ILE A 28 3.99 -9.64 17.16
C ILE A 28 5.31 -9.03 16.73
N ASP A 29 6.27 -8.93 17.65
CA ASP A 29 7.64 -8.53 17.30
C ASP A 29 8.32 -9.65 16.52
N VAL A 30 8.82 -9.33 15.34
CA VAL A 30 9.47 -10.26 14.42
C VAL A 30 10.80 -9.70 13.93
N ASN A 31 11.72 -10.62 13.62
CA ASN A 31 12.97 -10.30 12.95
C ASN A 31 12.77 -10.54 11.45
N ALA A 32 12.52 -9.47 10.70
CA ALA A 32 12.27 -9.52 9.26
C ALA A 32 13.57 -9.28 8.48
N THR A 33 13.63 -9.74 7.23
CA THR A 33 14.82 -9.65 6.38
C THR A 33 14.64 -8.58 5.31
N VAL A 34 15.65 -7.75 5.07
CA VAL A 34 15.70 -6.87 3.91
C VAL A 34 15.96 -7.72 2.67
N THR A 35 15.02 -7.74 1.75
CA THR A 35 15.06 -8.62 0.57
C THR A 35 15.41 -7.90 -0.73
N ASP A 36 15.19 -6.59 -0.80
CA ASP A 36 15.46 -5.80 -2.01
C ASP A 36 15.63 -4.31 -1.65
N ILE A 37 16.57 -3.64 -2.33
CA ILE A 37 16.86 -2.21 -2.15
C ILE A 37 16.95 -1.53 -3.52
N GLN A 38 16.13 -0.50 -3.73
CA GLN A 38 16.07 0.21 -5.01
C GLN A 38 16.11 1.74 -4.83
N TYR A 39 16.87 2.41 -5.70
CA TYR A 39 16.91 3.87 -5.78
C TYR A 39 16.42 4.36 -7.14
N TRP A 40 15.45 5.27 -7.13
CA TRP A 40 15.00 5.97 -8.33
C TRP A 40 15.32 7.46 -8.19
N SER A 41 16.10 7.98 -9.14
CA SER A 41 16.44 9.41 -9.17
C SER A 41 15.21 10.28 -9.40
N SER A 42 15.21 11.48 -8.83
CA SER A 42 14.20 12.49 -9.18
C SER A 42 14.31 12.86 -10.65
N TYR A 43 13.18 13.19 -11.25
CA TYR A 43 13.12 13.66 -12.64
C TYR A 43 11.92 14.59 -12.84
N VAL A 44 11.95 15.35 -13.93
CA VAL A 44 10.86 16.27 -14.30
C VAL A 44 10.30 15.82 -15.64
N THR A 45 8.98 15.67 -15.71
CA THR A 45 8.25 15.46 -16.96
C THR A 45 7.48 16.72 -17.33
N MET A 46 7.28 16.98 -18.62
CA MET A 46 6.49 18.12 -19.09
C MET A 46 5.09 17.64 -19.48
N MET A 47 4.05 18.17 -18.82
CA MET A 47 2.66 17.91 -19.18
C MET A 47 2.16 19.01 -20.12
N PRO A 48 1.77 18.68 -21.37
CA PRO A 48 1.18 19.65 -22.27
C PRO A 48 -0.27 19.93 -21.86
N ILE A 49 -0.61 21.20 -21.72
CA ILE A 49 -1.99 21.67 -21.57
C ILE A 49 -2.32 22.52 -22.78
N SER A 50 -3.32 22.08 -23.56
CA SER A 50 -3.79 22.81 -24.74
C SER A 50 -5.20 23.33 -24.50
N ASN A 51 -5.44 24.58 -24.89
CA ASN A 51 -6.78 25.19 -24.91
C ASN A 51 -7.34 25.34 -26.34
N GLY A 52 -6.78 24.59 -27.30
CA GLY A 52 -7.17 24.62 -28.72
C GLY A 52 -6.54 25.76 -29.53
N LYS A 53 -5.93 26.78 -28.90
CA LYS A 53 -5.18 27.86 -29.58
C LYS A 53 -3.70 27.90 -29.20
N THR A 54 -3.41 27.61 -27.94
CA THR A 54 -2.05 27.60 -27.39
C THR A 54 -1.83 26.29 -26.64
N THR A 55 -0.61 25.78 -26.72
CA THR A 55 -0.13 24.66 -25.91
C THR A 55 0.93 25.18 -24.95
N THR A 56 0.72 24.99 -23.65
CA THR A 56 1.66 25.34 -22.59
C THR A 56 2.22 24.07 -21.97
N LEU A 57 3.52 24.05 -21.67
CA LEU A 57 4.16 22.95 -20.96
C LEU A 57 4.20 23.27 -19.46
N ILE A 58 3.62 22.40 -18.64
CA ILE A 58 3.69 22.51 -17.18
C ILE A 58 4.65 21.44 -16.65
N PRO A 59 5.70 21.81 -15.89
CA PRO A 59 6.60 20.84 -15.29
C PRO A 59 5.89 20.04 -14.20
N GLN A 60 6.11 18.73 -14.20
CA GLN A 60 5.69 17.79 -13.17
C GLN A 60 6.94 17.19 -12.55
N THR A 61 7.16 17.47 -11.28
CA THR A 61 8.33 16.99 -10.53
C THR A 61 8.02 15.64 -9.90
N HIS A 62 8.84 14.64 -10.19
CA HIS A 62 8.81 13.34 -9.55
C HIS A 62 9.98 13.27 -8.54
N PRO A 63 9.70 13.18 -7.23
CA PRO A 63 10.76 13.12 -6.22
C PRO A 63 11.54 11.81 -6.31
N ALA A 64 12.77 11.82 -5.80
CA ALA A 64 13.57 10.61 -5.68
C ALA A 64 12.90 9.61 -4.73
N ARG A 65 13.07 8.32 -5.00
CA ARG A 65 12.55 7.24 -4.15
C ARG A 65 13.69 6.36 -3.65
N TYR A 66 13.64 6.04 -2.37
CA TYR A 66 14.59 5.23 -1.63
C TYR A 66 13.84 4.03 -1.07
N LEU A 67 13.67 3.01 -1.90
CA LEU A 67 12.79 1.89 -1.64
C LEU A 67 13.57 0.77 -0.95
N VAL A 68 13.07 0.31 0.18
CA VAL A 68 13.60 -0.84 0.91
C VAL A 68 12.46 -1.82 1.13
N THR A 69 12.61 -3.03 0.60
CA THR A 69 11.64 -4.11 0.78
C THR A 69 12.08 -5.00 1.94
N ILE A 70 11.20 -5.17 2.91
CA ILE A 70 11.41 -5.99 4.10
C ILE A 70 10.36 -7.11 4.07
N SER A 71 10.81 -8.35 4.24
CA SER A 71 9.96 -9.54 4.18
C SER A 71 10.10 -10.41 5.43
N TYR A 72 8.98 -11.01 5.82
CA TYR A 72 8.90 -12.01 6.89
C TYR A 72 7.84 -13.05 6.50
N GLU A 73 8.23 -14.32 6.45
CA GLU A 73 7.38 -15.41 5.96
C GLU A 73 6.75 -15.09 4.58
N ASP A 74 5.43 -14.96 4.50
CA ASP A 74 4.65 -14.66 3.30
C ASP A 74 4.30 -13.17 3.13
N VAL A 75 4.75 -12.32 4.05
CA VAL A 75 4.47 -10.89 4.06
C VAL A 75 5.68 -10.09 3.61
N SER A 76 5.45 -9.09 2.77
CA SER A 76 6.51 -8.17 2.34
C SER A 76 5.97 -6.76 2.22
N GLU A 77 6.73 -5.78 2.70
CA GLU A 77 6.39 -4.36 2.64
C GLU A 77 7.56 -3.57 2.08
N THR A 78 7.26 -2.58 1.22
CA THR A 78 8.26 -1.68 0.64
C THR A 78 8.11 -0.29 1.22
N PHE A 79 9.16 0.19 1.87
CA PHE A 79 9.23 1.49 2.52
C PHE A 79 10.01 2.47 1.64
N ASN A 80 9.44 3.66 1.40
CA ASN A 80 10.15 4.76 0.74
C ASN A 80 10.77 5.68 1.80
N ASP A 81 11.95 5.32 2.31
CA ASP A 81 12.64 6.04 3.37
C ASP A 81 14.15 6.11 3.09
N ARG A 82 14.67 7.34 2.97
CA ARG A 82 16.09 7.59 2.68
C ARG A 82 16.98 7.12 3.82
N ASN A 83 16.60 7.38 5.06
CA ASN A 83 17.43 7.04 6.21
C ASN A 83 17.54 5.52 6.34
N LEU A 84 16.43 4.79 6.16
CA LEU A 84 16.45 3.33 6.11
C LEU A 84 17.36 2.83 4.99
N TYR A 85 17.16 3.32 3.76
CA TYR A 85 17.97 2.94 2.59
C TYR A 85 19.47 3.13 2.80
N GLU A 86 19.89 4.23 3.43
CA GLU A 86 21.30 4.54 3.65
C GLU A 86 21.95 3.69 4.74
N ASN A 87 21.17 3.07 5.62
CA ASN A 87 21.66 2.36 6.81
C ASN A 87 21.53 0.83 6.74
N VAL A 88 20.92 0.27 5.69
CA VAL A 88 20.66 -1.17 5.58
C VAL A 88 21.15 -1.74 4.25
N LYS A 89 21.33 -3.06 4.21
CA LYS A 89 21.72 -3.84 3.04
C LYS A 89 20.80 -5.04 2.87
N GLU A 90 20.71 -5.55 1.65
CA GLU A 90 20.04 -6.82 1.39
C GLU A 90 20.66 -7.94 2.25
N GLY A 91 19.80 -8.74 2.88
CA GLY A 91 20.18 -9.76 3.85
C GLY A 91 20.24 -9.28 5.30
N ASP A 92 20.17 -7.97 5.57
CA ASP A 92 20.10 -7.46 6.95
C ASP A 92 18.79 -7.89 7.61
N THR A 93 18.87 -8.14 8.93
CA THR A 93 17.70 -8.44 9.75
C THR A 93 17.30 -7.21 10.55
N ILE A 94 16.04 -6.82 10.47
CA ILE A 94 15.47 -5.64 11.12
C ILE A 94 14.30 -6.08 12.01
N GLN A 95 14.23 -5.50 13.21
CA GLN A 95 13.10 -5.70 14.09
C GLN A 95 11.88 -4.96 13.54
N MET A 96 10.80 -5.70 13.31
CA MET A 96 9.53 -5.20 12.80
C MET A 96 8.38 -5.70 13.68
N VAL A 97 7.22 -5.07 13.55
CA VAL A 97 5.97 -5.54 14.14
C VAL A 97 5.12 -6.16 13.03
N LEU A 98 4.84 -7.45 13.14
CA LEU A 98 3.83 -8.13 12.33
C LEU A 98 2.45 -7.79 12.90
N TYR A 99 1.68 -7.00 12.15
CA TYR A 99 0.30 -6.67 12.48
C TYR A 99 -0.64 -7.66 11.78
N LYS A 100 -1.53 -8.28 12.56
CA LYS A 100 -2.61 -9.13 12.08
C LYS A 100 -3.96 -8.56 12.53
N GLY A 101 -4.86 -8.38 11.57
CA GLY A 101 -6.24 -7.95 11.79
C GLY A 101 -7.21 -9.09 11.49
N TYR A 102 -8.09 -9.37 12.44
CA TYR A 102 -9.09 -10.42 12.36
C TYR A 102 -10.51 -9.86 12.38
N ASP A 103 -11.43 -10.56 11.73
CA ASP A 103 -12.85 -10.26 11.81
C ASP A 103 -13.49 -10.84 13.09
N LYS A 104 -14.81 -10.66 13.22
CA LYS A 104 -15.62 -11.20 14.34
C LYS A 104 -15.62 -12.73 14.46
N ASP A 105 -15.28 -13.45 13.38
CA ASP A 105 -15.31 -14.90 13.29
C ASP A 105 -13.88 -15.49 13.40
N ASP A 106 -12.91 -14.69 13.88
CA ASP A 106 -11.48 -14.99 14.01
C ASP A 106 -10.76 -15.32 12.67
N ASN A 107 -11.32 -14.91 11.53
CA ASN A 107 -10.63 -15.03 10.24
C ASN A 107 -9.61 -13.91 10.07
N LEU A 108 -8.40 -14.26 9.61
CA LEU A 108 -7.37 -13.28 9.25
C LEU A 108 -7.80 -12.52 7.98
N ILE A 109 -7.98 -11.21 8.09
CA ILE A 109 -8.42 -10.34 6.99
C ILE A 109 -7.39 -9.29 6.58
N LYS A 110 -6.38 -9.06 7.43
CA LYS A 110 -5.27 -8.13 7.15
C LYS A 110 -3.98 -8.62 7.79
N GLN A 111 -2.88 -8.55 7.06
CA GLN A 111 -1.55 -8.87 7.55
C GLN A 111 -0.55 -7.92 6.90
N THR A 112 0.31 -7.26 7.68
CA THR A 112 1.29 -6.26 7.20
C THR A 112 2.44 -6.11 8.19
N LEU A 113 3.59 -5.62 7.72
CA LEU A 113 4.75 -5.28 8.56
C LEU A 113 4.80 -3.78 8.82
N GLN A 114 5.10 -3.41 10.06
CA GLN A 114 5.24 -2.02 10.49
C GLN A 114 6.52 -1.85 11.31
N PHE A 115 7.07 -0.64 11.32
CA PHE A 115 8.13 -0.31 12.28
C PHE A 115 7.55 -0.27 13.70
N PRO A 116 8.33 -0.64 14.73
CA PRO A 116 7.95 -0.43 16.12
C PRO A 116 7.63 1.06 16.39
N GLU A 117 6.64 1.33 17.24
CA GLU A 117 6.29 2.68 17.70
C GLU A 117 7.39 3.33 18.55
#